data_AF-A0A952TEF2-F1
#
_entry.id   AF-A0A952TEF2-F1
#
_cell.length_a   1.000
_cell.length_b   1.000
_cell.length_c   1.000
_cell.angle_alpha   90.00
_cell.angle_beta   90.00
_cell.angle_gamma   90.00
#
_symmetry.space_group_name_H-M   'P 1'
#
loop_
_entity.id
_entity.type
_entity.pdbx_description
1 polymer ?
#
loop_
_entity_poly.entity_id
_entity_poly.type
_entity_poly.pdbx_seq_one_letter_code
_entity_poly.pdbx_strand_id
1 'polypeptide(L)'
;MKQLLILFTVFSLSPVVASAAPSYAAFEKACREQLEGHKKAKEVCACMSRNFAIKKLDDRQVRLLTELYRGVEHGAVDNGENNALFEFEEDVAMLCLKNQRAVIKP
;
A
#
# COMPACT_ATOMS: atom_id res chain seq x y z
N MET A 1 13.88 28.33 53.72
CA MET A 1 13.67 29.23 52.56
C MET A 1 14.01 28.47 51.29
N LYS A 2 13.14 28.57 50.26
CA LYS A 2 13.34 28.31 48.81
C LYS A 2 13.69 26.86 48.41
N GLN A 3 12.74 26.06 47.89
CA GLN A 3 12.17 26.00 46.53
C GLN A 3 13.14 25.56 45.42
N LEU A 4 12.52 24.89 44.42
CA LEU A 4 12.98 24.43 43.09
C LEU A 4 13.50 22.97 43.06
N LEU A 5 13.03 22.06 42.21
CA LEU A 5 12.33 22.18 40.92
C LEU A 5 11.51 20.91 40.60
N ILE A 6 10.35 21.15 39.99
CA ILE A 6 9.49 20.21 39.25
C ILE A 6 10.09 20.02 37.83
N LEU A 7 9.56 19.04 37.07
CA LEU A 7 9.79 18.66 35.66
C LEU A 7 10.78 17.48 35.52
N PHE A 8 10.36 16.33 34.98
CA PHE A 8 9.89 16.18 33.61
C PHE A 8 8.67 15.23 33.47
N THR A 9 7.62 15.77 32.84
CA THR A 9 6.74 15.07 31.90
C THR A 9 7.62 14.46 30.78
N VAL A 10 7.32 13.36 30.09
CA VAL A 10 6.16 13.12 29.21
C VAL A 10 6.17 11.61 28.89
N PHE A 11 5.10 10.89 29.23
CA PHE A 11 4.83 9.60 28.59
C PHE A 11 4.33 9.93 27.18
N SER A 12 5.23 9.92 26.21
CA SER A 12 4.91 10.13 24.80
C SER A 12 4.11 8.93 24.28
N LEU A 13 2.79 8.98 24.47
CA LEU A 13 1.81 8.27 23.65
C LEU A 13 2.06 8.70 22.21
N SER A 14 2.93 7.95 21.53
CA SER A 14 3.25 8.19 20.14
C SER A 14 2.01 7.85 19.32
N PRO A 15 1.41 8.80 18.58
CA PRO A 15 0.33 8.49 17.68
C PRO A 15 0.95 7.95 16.39
N VAL A 16 1.42 6.69 16.42
CA VAL A 16 1.90 6.01 15.21
C VAL A 16 0.79 5.12 14.69
N VAL A 17 -0.26 5.75 14.19
CA VAL A 17 -1.05 5.16 13.13
C VAL A 17 -1.08 6.21 12.04
N ALA A 18 0.02 6.27 11.28
CA ALA A 18 0.01 6.88 9.97
C ALA A 18 -1.19 6.28 9.23
N SER A 19 -2.20 7.10 9.00
CA SER A 19 -3.37 6.74 8.21
C SER A 19 -2.88 6.51 6.79
N ALA A 20 -2.39 5.30 6.50
CA ALA A 20 -2.41 4.80 5.14
C ALA A 20 -3.86 4.95 4.69
N ALA A 21 -4.11 5.67 3.59
CA ALA A 21 -5.47 5.96 3.19
C ALA A 21 -6.26 4.63 3.11
N PRO A 22 -7.54 4.59 3.55
CA PRO A 22 -8.27 3.33 3.72
C PRO A 22 -8.25 2.41 2.49
N SER A 23 -8.12 2.99 1.29
CA SER A 23 -7.92 2.31 0.01
C SER A 23 -6.66 1.43 -0.04
N TYR A 24 -5.52 1.90 0.45
CA TYR A 24 -4.26 1.13 0.48
C TYR A 24 -4.33 -0.06 1.44
N ALA A 25 -4.95 0.13 2.60
CA ALA A 25 -5.15 -0.97 3.55
C ALA A 25 -6.09 -2.06 2.97
N ALA A 26 -7.13 -1.64 2.24
CA ALA A 26 -8.03 -2.55 1.54
C ALA A 26 -7.31 -3.31 0.41
N PHE A 27 -6.48 -2.62 -0.38
CA PHE A 27 -5.64 -3.23 -1.40
C PHE A 27 -4.68 -4.27 -0.80
N GLU A 28 -3.92 -3.90 0.23
CA GLU A 28 -2.96 -4.84 0.85
C GLU A 28 -3.65 -6.09 1.41
N LYS A 29 -4.88 -5.95 1.92
CA LYS A 29 -5.68 -7.08 2.37
C LYS A 29 -6.03 -8.00 1.19
N ALA A 30 -6.61 -7.45 0.13
CA ALA A 30 -6.98 -8.21 -1.06
C ALA A 30 -5.76 -8.89 -1.71
N CYS A 31 -4.63 -8.18 -1.80
CA CYS A 31 -3.39 -8.74 -2.32
C CYS A 31 -2.89 -9.93 -1.49
N ARG A 32 -2.96 -9.87 -0.15
CA ARG A 32 -2.54 -10.98 0.70
C ARG A 32 -3.46 -12.18 0.60
N GLU A 33 -4.76 -11.95 0.43
CA GLU A 33 -5.76 -13.01 0.21
C GLU A 33 -5.50 -13.70 -1.14
N GLN A 34 -5.23 -12.93 -2.20
CA GLN A 34 -4.91 -13.48 -3.52
C GLN A 34 -3.58 -14.27 -3.55
N LEU A 35 -2.60 -13.85 -2.74
CA LEU A 35 -1.31 -14.52 -2.60
C LEU A 35 -1.29 -15.51 -1.42
N GLU A 36 -2.44 -16.03 -0.99
CA GLU A 36 -2.50 -17.03 0.07
C GLU A 36 -1.59 -18.23 -0.27
N GLY A 37 -0.77 -18.64 0.70
CA GLY A 37 0.24 -19.69 0.52
C GLY A 37 1.61 -19.21 -0.02
N HIS A 38 1.72 -17.98 -0.54
CA HIS A 38 3.03 -17.41 -0.90
C HIS A 38 3.81 -17.00 0.35
N LYS A 39 5.03 -17.55 0.53
CA LYS A 39 5.87 -17.35 1.74
C LYS A 39 6.15 -15.89 2.09
N LYS A 40 6.11 -15.00 1.10
CA LYS A 40 6.37 -13.56 1.25
C LYS A 40 5.18 -12.67 0.85
N ALA A 41 3.95 -13.19 0.90
CA ALA A 41 2.76 -12.46 0.48
C ALA A 41 2.67 -11.08 1.17
N LYS A 42 2.92 -11.04 2.49
CA LYS A 42 2.88 -9.80 3.27
C LYS A 42 3.88 -8.76 2.76
N GLU A 43 5.13 -9.14 2.54
CA GLU A 43 6.19 -8.24 2.10
C GLU A 43 6.01 -7.79 0.65
N VAL A 44 5.51 -8.67 -0.23
CA VAL A 44 5.18 -8.35 -1.62
C VAL A 44 4.05 -7.32 -1.66
N CYS A 45 2.94 -7.56 -0.95
CA CYS A 45 1.80 -6.64 -0.95
C CYS A 45 2.15 -5.28 -0.32
N ALA A 46 2.95 -5.26 0.75
CA ALA A 46 3.46 -4.02 1.34
C ALA A 46 4.43 -3.28 0.39
N CYS A 47 5.18 -4.01 -0.44
CA CYS A 47 6.01 -3.43 -1.49
C CYS A 47 5.16 -2.75 -2.57
N MET A 48 4.11 -3.40 -3.03
CA MET A 48 3.20 -2.86 -4.03
C MET A 48 2.50 -1.59 -3.53
N SER A 49 1.85 -1.68 -2.36
CA SER A 49 1.16 -0.56 -1.70
C SER A 49 2.07 0.67 -1.53
N ARG A 50 3.33 0.47 -1.14
CA ARG A 50 4.33 1.55 -1.03
C ARG A 50 4.63 2.19 -2.39
N ASN A 51 4.80 1.40 -3.45
CA ASN A 51 5.08 1.93 -4.79
C ASN A 51 3.88 2.71 -5.35
N PHE A 52 2.66 2.26 -5.09
CA PHE A 52 1.44 2.99 -5.44
C PHE A 52 1.36 4.34 -4.73
N ALA A 53 1.70 4.37 -3.45
CA ALA A 53 1.74 5.62 -2.68
C ALA A 53 2.83 6.58 -3.20
N ILE A 54 4.00 6.07 -3.59
CA ILE A 54 5.09 6.88 -4.17
C ILE A 54 4.68 7.47 -5.53
N LYS A 55 3.98 6.69 -6.34
CA LYS A 55 3.39 7.14 -7.61
C LYS A 55 2.11 7.94 -7.46
N LYS A 56 1.65 8.14 -6.22
CA LYS A 56 0.49 8.96 -5.88
C LYS A 56 -0.77 8.51 -6.62
N LEU A 57 -0.99 7.20 -6.71
CA LEU A 57 -2.26 6.69 -7.21
C LEU A 57 -3.39 7.24 -6.36
N ASP A 58 -4.45 7.71 -7.02
CA ASP A 58 -5.64 8.20 -6.33
C ASP A 58 -6.50 7.06 -5.78
N ASP A 59 -7.48 7.39 -4.94
CA ASP A 59 -8.35 6.40 -4.30
C ASP A 59 -9.18 5.59 -5.30
N ARG A 60 -9.52 6.14 -6.47
CA ARG A 60 -10.26 5.41 -7.51
C ARG A 60 -9.35 4.36 -8.13
N GLN A 61 -8.12 4.72 -8.49
CA GLN A 61 -7.13 3.80 -9.05
C GLN A 61 -6.81 2.66 -8.08
N VAL A 62 -6.58 2.96 -6.80
CA VAL A 62 -6.30 1.92 -5.79
C VAL A 62 -7.51 0.99 -5.57
N ARG A 63 -8.75 1.50 -5.68
CA ARG A 63 -9.96 0.67 -5.62
C ARG A 63 -10.09 -0.27 -6.82
N LEU A 64 -9.82 0.21 -8.03
CA LEU A 64 -9.80 -0.64 -9.24
C LEU A 64 -8.78 -1.78 -9.09
N LEU A 65 -7.57 -1.48 -8.61
CA LEU A 65 -6.57 -2.51 -8.33
C LEU A 65 -7.02 -3.47 -7.20
N THR A 66 -7.74 -2.97 -6.20
CA THR A 66 -8.31 -3.83 -5.14
C THR A 66 -9.34 -4.81 -5.70
N GLU A 67 -10.17 -4.36 -6.64
CA GLU A 67 -11.19 -5.19 -7.30
C GLU A 67 -10.55 -6.25 -8.22
N LEU A 68 -9.51 -5.88 -8.97
CA LEU A 68 -8.67 -6.82 -9.73
C LEU A 68 -8.15 -7.96 -8.83
N TYR A 69 -7.58 -7.61 -7.67
CA TYR A 69 -7.06 -8.58 -6.70
C TYR A 69 -8.13 -9.38 -5.96
N ARG A 70 -9.40 -9.00 -6.05
CA ARG A 70 -10.55 -9.78 -5.56
C ARG A 70 -11.11 -10.73 -6.62
N GLY A 71 -10.51 -10.77 -7.82
CA GLY A 71 -11.02 -11.56 -8.94
C GLY A 71 -12.31 -11.00 -9.53
N VAL A 72 -12.61 -9.72 -9.33
CA VAL A 72 -13.74 -9.07 -9.99
C VAL A 72 -13.33 -8.80 -11.44
N GLU A 73 -14.03 -9.46 -12.37
CA GLU A 73 -13.82 -9.23 -13.78
C GLU A 73 -14.29 -7.81 -14.15
N HIS A 74 -13.36 -6.91 -14.40
CA HIS A 74 -13.64 -5.68 -15.11
C HIS A 74 -13.79 -6.00 -16.59
N GLY A 75 -14.98 -6.46 -16.99
CA GLY A 75 -15.31 -6.74 -18.38
C GLY A 75 -14.89 -5.58 -19.26
N ALA A 76 -13.86 -5.80 -20.09
CA ALA A 76 -13.34 -4.91 -21.14
C ALA A 76 -13.61 -3.41 -20.90
N VAL A 77 -13.08 -2.84 -19.82
CA VAL A 77 -13.07 -1.38 -19.68
C VAL A 77 -11.85 -0.86 -20.43
N ASP A 78 -11.94 -0.91 -21.76
CA ASP A 78 -10.94 -0.40 -22.70
C ASP A 78 -11.02 1.14 -22.77
N ASN A 79 -10.76 1.78 -21.64
CA ASN A 79 -10.33 3.17 -21.63
C ASN A 79 -8.82 3.15 -21.33
N GLY A 80 -8.00 3.76 -22.19
CA GLY A 80 -6.53 3.59 -22.12
C GLY A 80 -5.89 3.93 -20.76
N GLU A 81 -6.58 4.67 -19.90
CA GLU A 81 -6.18 4.94 -18.52
C GLU A 81 -6.19 3.70 -17.62
N ASN A 82 -7.19 2.80 -17.75
CA ASN A 82 -7.22 1.55 -16.99
C ASN A 82 -6.13 0.58 -17.45
N ASN A 83 -5.87 0.52 -18.77
CA ASN A 83 -4.79 -0.32 -19.30
C ASN A 83 -3.43 0.10 -18.74
N ALA A 84 -3.11 1.40 -18.76
CA ALA A 84 -1.86 1.91 -18.19
C ALA A 84 -1.74 1.66 -16.67
N LEU A 85 -2.86 1.72 -15.94
CA LEU A 85 -2.89 1.40 -14.51
C LEU A 85 -2.57 -0.08 -14.24
N PHE A 86 -3.13 -1.00 -15.05
CA PHE A 86 -2.88 -2.44 -14.90
C PHE A 86 -1.49 -2.85 -15.37
N GLU A 87 -0.98 -2.29 -16.46
CA GLU A 87 0.42 -2.47 -16.88
C GLU A 87 1.39 -2.01 -15.78
N PHE A 88 1.13 -0.85 -15.18
CA PHE A 88 1.91 -0.36 -14.05
C PHE A 88 1.84 -1.30 -12.84
N GLU A 89 0.66 -1.84 -12.54
CA GLU A 89 0.51 -2.82 -11.45
C GLU A 89 1.34 -4.08 -11.71
N GLU A 90 1.27 -4.65 -12.91
CA GLU A 90 2.03 -5.84 -13.31
C GLU A 90 3.55 -5.61 -13.16
N ASP A 91 4.05 -4.46 -13.62
CA ASP A 91 5.46 -4.07 -13.48
C ASP A 91 5.89 -3.99 -12.01
N VAL A 92 5.06 -3.39 -11.16
CA VAL A 92 5.30 -3.29 -9.71
C VAL A 92 5.26 -4.67 -9.06
N ALA A 93 4.31 -5.52 -9.42
CA ALA A 93 4.20 -6.88 -8.90
C ALA A 93 5.47 -7.69 -9.23
N MET A 94 5.90 -7.68 -10.50
CA MET A 94 7.14 -8.34 -10.93
C MET A 94 8.37 -7.81 -10.18
N LEU A 95 8.46 -6.50 -10.00
CA LEU A 95 9.55 -5.86 -9.27
C LEU A 95 9.56 -6.30 -7.79
N CYS A 96 8.40 -6.31 -7.14
CA CYS A 96 8.25 -6.66 -5.72
C CYS A 96 8.45 -8.16 -5.44
N LEU A 97 8.07 -9.03 -6.38
CA LEU A 97 8.37 -10.47 -6.33
C LEU A 97 9.89 -10.71 -6.36
N LYS A 98 10.62 -10.01 -7.24
CA LYS A 98 12.09 -10.09 -7.33
C LYS A 98 12.78 -9.48 -6.11
N ASN A 99 12.32 -8.31 -5.66
CA ASN A 99 12.88 -7.58 -4.53
C ASN A 99 11.79 -6.86 -3.73
N GLN A 100 11.43 -7.39 -2.56
CA GLN A 100 10.36 -6.85 -1.72
C GLN A 100 10.66 -5.45 -1.14
N ARG A 101 11.90 -4.98 -1.27
CA ARG A 101 12.32 -3.64 -0.84
C ARG A 101 12.44 -2.66 -2.01
N ALA A 102 12.10 -3.07 -3.22
CA ALA A 102 12.18 -2.22 -4.40
C ALA A 102 11.25 -1.01 -4.29
N VAL A 103 11.68 0.07 -4.94
CA VAL A 103 11.01 1.37 -5.01
C VAL A 103 11.20 1.94 -6.41
N ILE A 104 10.10 2.30 -7.06
CA ILE A 104 10.07 3.06 -8.29
C ILE A 104 10.26 4.54 -7.92
N LYS A 105 11.13 5.24 -8.65
CA LYS A 105 11.33 6.68 -8.43
C LYS A 105 9.99 7.43 -8.62
N PRO A 106 9.73 8.51 -7.86
CA PRO A 106 8.51 9.31 -7.97
C PRO A 106 8.16 9.69 -9.41
#